data_AF-A0AA44Z5Q4-F1
#
_entry.id   AF-A0AA44Z5Q4-F1
#
_cell.length_a   1.000
_cell.length_b   1.000
_cell.length_c   1.000
_cell.angle_alpha   90.00
_cell.angle_beta   90.00
_cell.angle_gamma   90.00
#
_symmetry.space_group_name_H-M   'P 1'
#
loop_
_entity.id
_entity.type
_entity.pdbx_description
1 polymer ?
#
loop_
_entity_poly.entity_id
_entity_poly.type
_entity_poly.pdbx_seq_one_letter_code
_entity_poly.pdbx_strand_id
1 'polypeptide(L)'
;MRHIELNNEITQMQDGFYQLHKDKEALEVFMEEARENTVHFNSVAERMEYMKEHDYYYNVLDEYNLEEVEGVYNIAYGENFEFQSYMAASKFYKDYALKTNDQKQYLESYEDRVAIVSLYLGRGDVAKAKHFASMIVKQNYQPATPTFLN
;
A
#
# COMPACT_ATOMS: atom_id res chain seq x y z
N MET A 1 3.74 -19.69 0.94
CA MET A 1 3.15 -20.82 0.15
C MET A 1 1.73 -21.20 0.59
N ARG A 2 1.41 -21.24 1.88
CA ARG A 2 0.07 -21.59 2.41
C ARG A 2 -1.08 -20.77 1.82
N HIS A 3 -0.90 -19.46 1.65
CA HIS A 3 -1.89 -18.58 1.03
C HIS A 3 -2.23 -18.97 -0.43
N ILE A 4 -1.28 -19.54 -1.19
CA ILE A 4 -1.52 -20.01 -2.57
C ILE A 4 -2.41 -21.25 -2.56
N GLU A 5 -2.15 -22.19 -1.65
CA GLU A 5 -2.94 -23.41 -1.50
C GLU A 5 -4.40 -23.08 -1.17
N LEU A 6 -4.62 -22.20 -0.18
CA LEU A 6 -5.95 -21.70 0.19
C LEU A 6 -6.65 -21.02 -0.99
N ASN A 7 -5.97 -20.14 -1.72
CA ASN A 7 -6.58 -19.47 -2.87
C ASN A 7 -6.95 -20.47 -3.99
N ASN A 8 -6.19 -21.56 -4.17
CA ASN A 8 -6.50 -22.59 -5.17
C ASN A 8 -7.78 -23.37 -4.81
N GLU A 9 -8.11 -23.51 -3.53
CA GLU A 9 -9.33 -24.18 -3.06
C GLU A 9 -10.62 -23.48 -3.51
N ILE A 10 -10.57 -22.20 -3.87
CA ILE A 10 -11.71 -21.46 -4.44
C ILE A 10 -12.26 -22.19 -5.68
N THR A 11 -11.37 -22.78 -6.49
CA THR A 11 -11.75 -23.47 -7.73
C THR A 11 -12.38 -24.85 -7.50
N GLN A 12 -12.29 -25.37 -6.27
CA GLN A 12 -12.86 -26.66 -5.88
C GLN A 12 -14.30 -26.47 -5.39
N MET A 13 -15.21 -27.25 -5.95
CA MET A 13 -16.63 -27.21 -5.56
C MET A 13 -16.91 -28.18 -4.41
N GLN A 14 -17.68 -27.73 -3.42
CA GLN A 14 -18.29 -28.57 -2.39
C GLN A 14 -19.80 -28.40 -2.47
N ASP A 15 -20.53 -29.51 -2.55
CA ASP A 15 -22.00 -29.53 -2.71
C ASP A 15 -22.53 -28.66 -3.87
N GLY A 16 -21.73 -28.55 -4.94
CA GLY A 16 -22.08 -27.74 -6.12
C GLY A 16 -21.82 -26.23 -5.98
N PHE A 17 -21.17 -25.78 -4.89
CA PHE A 17 -20.81 -24.38 -4.66
C PHE A 17 -19.29 -24.18 -4.58
N TYR A 18 -18.81 -23.04 -5.07
CA TYR A 18 -17.42 -22.62 -4.88
C TYR A 18 -17.17 -22.15 -3.45
N GLN A 19 -15.96 -22.42 -2.96
CA GLN A 19 -15.56 -22.09 -1.60
C GLN A 19 -15.00 -20.65 -1.50
N LEU A 20 -15.84 -19.64 -1.71
CA LEU A 20 -15.40 -18.23 -1.78
C LEU A 20 -14.73 -17.73 -0.49
N HIS A 21 -15.07 -18.28 0.67
CA HIS A 21 -14.45 -17.94 1.96
C HIS A 21 -12.93 -18.23 1.99
N LYS A 22 -12.46 -19.16 1.14
CA LYS A 22 -11.05 -19.50 1.02
C LYS A 22 -10.18 -18.36 0.49
N ASP A 23 -10.76 -17.44 -0.27
CA ASP A 23 -10.09 -16.20 -0.67
C ASP A 23 -9.76 -15.31 0.54
N LYS A 24 -10.68 -15.23 1.51
CA LYS A 24 -10.47 -14.46 2.73
C LYS A 24 -9.44 -15.11 3.65
N GLU A 25 -9.48 -16.43 3.80
CA GLU A 25 -8.43 -17.18 4.53
C GLU A 25 -7.05 -16.99 3.87
N ALA A 26 -6.97 -17.07 2.54
CA ALA A 26 -5.74 -16.82 1.80
C ALA A 26 -5.23 -15.40 1.97
N LEU A 27 -6.14 -14.42 1.96
CA LEU A 27 -5.83 -13.01 2.18
C LEU A 27 -5.25 -12.77 3.57
N GLU A 28 -5.88 -13.31 4.63
CA GLU A 28 -5.40 -13.14 6.01
C GLU A 28 -3.97 -13.66 6.16
N VAL A 29 -3.71 -14.90 5.71
CA VAL A 29 -2.38 -15.51 5.74
C VAL A 29 -1.36 -14.70 4.93
N PHE A 30 -1.77 -14.16 3.77
CA PHE A 30 -0.89 -13.34 2.95
C PHE A 30 -0.57 -12.00 3.61
N MET A 31 -1.54 -11.34 4.23
CA MET A 31 -1.34 -10.05 4.90
C MET A 31 -0.47 -10.19 6.16
N GLU A 32 -0.55 -11.32 6.88
CA GLU A 32 0.39 -11.65 7.95
C GLU A 32 1.83 -11.76 7.42
N GLU A 33 2.04 -12.58 6.37
CA GLU A 33 3.35 -12.75 5.73
C GLU A 33 3.89 -11.41 5.20
N ALA A 34 3.04 -10.59 4.57
CA ALA A 34 3.43 -9.28 4.08
C ALA A 34 3.85 -8.34 5.23
N ARG A 35 3.11 -8.33 6.34
CA ARG A 35 3.42 -7.50 7.53
C ARG A 35 4.75 -7.90 8.17
N GLU A 36 5.05 -9.19 8.26
CA GLU A 36 6.32 -9.70 8.78
C GLU A 36 7.52 -9.31 7.89
N ASN A 37 7.29 -9.24 6.58
CA ASN A 37 8.31 -8.86 5.60
C ASN A 37 8.33 -7.35 5.29
N THR A 38 7.59 -6.52 6.03
CA THR A 38 7.57 -5.07 5.86
C THR A 38 8.49 -4.40 6.87
N VAL A 39 9.28 -3.41 6.43
CA VAL A 39 10.06 -2.56 7.32
C VAL A 39 9.11 -1.60 8.04
N HIS A 40 9.17 -1.57 9.37
CA HIS A 40 8.35 -0.70 10.21
C HIS A 40 9.16 0.48 10.72
N PHE A 41 8.62 1.68 10.55
CA PHE A 41 9.21 2.93 11.04
C PHE A 41 8.44 3.42 12.28
N ASN A 42 9.10 4.08 13.22
CA ASN A 42 8.44 4.60 14.43
C ASN A 42 7.65 5.88 14.14
N SER A 43 7.92 6.57 13.04
CA SER A 43 7.23 7.80 12.65
C SER A 43 7.30 8.05 11.14
N VAL A 44 6.43 8.94 10.65
CA VAL A 44 6.49 9.45 9.26
C VAL A 44 7.80 10.18 9.02
N ALA A 45 8.30 10.95 9.98
CA ALA A 45 9.59 11.63 9.89
C ALA A 45 10.76 10.66 9.66
N GLU A 46 10.82 9.58 10.47
CA GLU A 46 11.85 8.54 10.32
C GLU A 46 11.75 7.85 8.95
N ARG A 47 10.53 7.56 8.49
CA ARG A 47 10.30 7.02 7.14
C ARG A 47 10.83 7.98 6.08
N MET A 48 10.47 9.27 6.12
CA MET A 48 10.89 10.24 5.11
C MET A 48 12.42 10.36 5.05
N GLU A 49 13.10 10.41 6.20
CA GLU A 49 14.56 10.46 6.22
C GLU A 49 15.17 9.16 5.67
N TYR A 50 14.72 7.99 6.14
CA TYR A 50 15.24 6.70 5.65
C TYR A 50 15.07 6.54 4.14
N MET A 51 13.87 6.84 3.62
CA MET A 51 13.57 6.70 2.19
C MET A 51 14.39 7.67 1.34
N LYS A 52 14.65 8.88 1.83
CA LYS A 52 15.50 9.87 1.17
C LYS A 52 16.98 9.46 1.22
N GLU A 53 17.50 9.10 2.39
CA GLU A 53 18.91 8.72 2.57
C GLU A 53 19.34 7.53 1.71
N HIS A 54 18.39 6.64 1.39
CA HIS A 54 18.63 5.43 0.59
C HIS A 54 18.13 5.55 -0.87
N ASP A 55 17.80 6.76 -1.33
CA ASP A 55 17.34 7.06 -2.70
C ASP A 55 16.07 6.30 -3.14
N TYR A 56 15.18 5.98 -2.19
CA TYR A 56 13.89 5.34 -2.46
C TYR A 56 12.81 6.35 -2.84
N TYR A 57 12.76 7.49 -2.15
CA TYR A 57 11.84 8.60 -2.44
C TYR A 57 12.58 9.83 -2.92
N TYR A 58 11.88 10.65 -3.70
CA TYR A 58 12.26 12.04 -3.85
C TYR A 58 12.15 12.77 -2.50
N ASN A 59 12.85 13.88 -2.34
CA ASN A 59 12.80 14.65 -1.11
C ASN A 59 11.48 15.43 -0.99
N VAL A 60 10.46 14.77 -0.44
CA VAL A 60 9.12 15.33 -0.23
C VAL A 60 9.16 16.63 0.57
N LEU A 61 10.12 16.76 1.49
CA LEU A 61 10.26 17.90 2.37
C LEU A 61 10.76 19.18 1.65
N ASP A 62 11.14 19.08 0.38
CA ASP A 62 11.41 20.26 -0.46
C ASP A 62 10.11 20.95 -0.92
N GLU A 63 8.99 20.23 -0.94
CA GLU A 63 7.68 20.73 -1.38
C GLU A 63 6.68 20.94 -0.23
N TYR A 64 6.84 20.21 0.87
CA TYR A 64 5.92 20.21 2.00
C TYR A 64 6.68 20.29 3.32
N ASN A 65 6.06 20.83 4.36
CA ASN A 65 6.59 20.65 5.71
C ASN A 65 6.11 19.30 6.31
N LEU A 66 6.76 18.84 7.38
CA LEU A 66 6.48 17.54 7.99
C LEU A 66 5.02 17.40 8.46
N GLU A 67 4.42 18.44 9.03
CA GLU A 67 3.02 18.41 9.51
C GLU A 67 2.04 18.23 8.34
N GLU A 68 2.33 18.82 7.19
CA GLU A 68 1.54 18.63 5.97
C GLU A 68 1.62 17.19 5.45
N VAL A 69 2.84 16.62 5.43
CA VAL A 69 3.08 15.22 5.04
C VAL A 69 2.34 14.28 5.98
N GLU A 70 2.51 14.45 7.30
CA GLU A 70 1.79 13.67 8.31
C GLU A 70 0.27 13.80 8.14
N GLY A 71 -0.22 15.00 7.81
CA GLY A 71 -1.64 15.23 7.52
C GLY A 71 -2.16 14.41 6.32
N VAL A 72 -1.34 14.17 5.29
CA VAL A 72 -1.71 13.31 4.16
C VAL A 72 -1.67 11.83 4.55
N TYR A 73 -0.64 11.41 5.28
CA TYR A 73 -0.53 10.04 5.82
C TYR A 73 -1.71 9.70 6.73
N ASN A 74 -2.10 10.62 7.61
CA ASN A 74 -3.25 10.44 8.51
C ASN A 74 -4.57 10.23 7.76
N ILE A 75 -4.75 10.87 6.60
CA ILE A 75 -5.94 10.64 5.76
C ILE A 75 -5.90 9.24 5.16
N ALA A 76 -4.75 8.82 4.63
CA ALA A 76 -4.62 7.49 4.03
C ALA A 76 -4.84 6.39 5.08
N TYR A 77 -4.18 6.47 6.23
CA TYR A 77 -4.31 5.48 7.31
C TYR A 77 -5.66 5.55 8.05
N GLY A 78 -6.26 6.73 8.17
CA GLY A 78 -7.51 6.91 8.90
C GLY A 78 -8.73 6.21 8.29
N GLU A 79 -8.64 5.81 7.01
CA GLU A 79 -9.71 5.10 6.32
C GLU A 79 -9.69 3.58 6.60
N ASN A 80 -8.69 3.06 7.32
CA ASN A 80 -8.54 1.65 7.71
C ASN A 80 -8.76 0.71 6.52
N PHE A 81 -7.99 0.93 5.45
CA PHE A 81 -8.17 0.20 4.21
C PHE A 81 -7.91 -1.30 4.40
N GLU A 82 -8.81 -2.12 3.84
CA GLU A 82 -8.65 -3.57 3.79
C GLU A 82 -8.80 -4.06 2.36
N PHE A 83 -7.82 -4.84 1.90
CA PHE A 83 -7.92 -5.52 0.62
C PHE A 83 -9.14 -6.45 0.61
N GLN A 84 -9.86 -6.45 -0.51
CA GLN A 84 -11.09 -7.26 -0.63
C GLN A 84 -10.84 -8.68 -1.11
N SER A 85 -9.65 -8.99 -1.62
CA SER A 85 -9.28 -10.33 -2.04
C SER A 85 -7.78 -10.60 -1.97
N TYR A 86 -7.42 -11.89 -1.92
CA TYR A 86 -6.02 -12.33 -1.96
C TYR A 86 -5.33 -11.83 -3.23
N MET A 87 -6.02 -11.88 -4.38
CA MET A 87 -5.46 -11.42 -5.65
C MET A 87 -5.14 -9.91 -5.64
N ALA A 88 -6.00 -9.09 -5.03
CA ALA A 88 -5.76 -7.65 -4.94
C ALA A 88 -4.53 -7.34 -4.08
N ALA A 89 -4.45 -7.96 -2.89
CA ALA A 89 -3.31 -7.78 -1.98
C ALA A 89 -2.01 -8.29 -2.61
N SER A 90 -2.00 -9.53 -3.10
CA SER A 90 -0.80 -10.14 -3.68
C SER A 90 -0.28 -9.39 -4.90
N LYS A 91 -1.16 -8.87 -5.75
CA LYS A 91 -0.78 -8.03 -6.88
C LYS A 91 -0.17 -6.70 -6.42
N PHE A 92 -0.79 -6.03 -5.44
CA PHE A 92 -0.24 -4.79 -4.89
C PHE A 92 1.17 -5.00 -4.36
N TYR A 93 1.38 -5.95 -3.45
CA TYR A 93 2.70 -6.17 -2.86
C TYR A 93 3.72 -6.67 -3.87
N LYS A 94 3.31 -7.51 -4.83
CA LYS A 94 4.25 -8.04 -5.83
C LYS A 94 4.71 -6.96 -6.81
N ASP A 95 3.78 -6.16 -7.32
CA ASP A 95 3.99 -5.31 -8.49
C ASP A 95 4.07 -3.81 -8.15
N TYR A 96 3.54 -3.37 -7.01
CA TYR A 96 3.35 -1.94 -6.69
C TYR A 96 4.01 -1.48 -5.39
N ALA A 97 4.04 -2.29 -4.34
CA ALA A 97 4.71 -1.90 -3.10
C ALA A 97 6.21 -1.74 -3.35
N LEU A 98 6.79 -0.62 -2.89
CA LEU A 98 8.23 -0.44 -2.96
C LEU A 98 8.93 -1.51 -2.12
N LYS A 99 10.08 -1.96 -2.59
CA LYS A 99 10.91 -2.97 -1.92
C LYS A 99 12.31 -2.42 -1.70
N THR A 100 12.99 -3.00 -0.73
CA THR A 100 14.44 -2.80 -0.59
C THR A 100 15.17 -3.14 -1.88
N ASN A 101 16.34 -2.54 -2.10
CA ASN A 101 17.14 -2.78 -3.31
C ASN A 101 17.52 -4.27 -3.51
N ASP A 102 17.64 -5.03 -2.42
CA ASP A 102 17.87 -6.49 -2.46
C ASP A 102 16.58 -7.32 -2.62
N GLN A 103 15.43 -6.66 -2.75
CA GLN A 103 14.08 -7.20 -2.94
C GLN A 103 13.58 -8.11 -1.81
N LYS A 104 14.21 -8.08 -0.63
CA LYS A 104 13.84 -8.97 0.47
C LYS A 104 12.69 -8.46 1.32
N GLN A 105 12.53 -7.15 1.45
CA GLN A 105 11.54 -6.54 2.33
C GLN A 105 10.71 -5.51 1.58
N TYR A 106 9.45 -5.36 2.00
CA TYR A 106 8.59 -4.26 1.58
C TYR A 106 8.92 -3.01 2.39
N LEU A 107 8.83 -1.86 1.73
CA LEU A 107 9.04 -0.54 2.31
C LEU A 107 7.72 0.22 2.52
N GLU A 108 6.63 -0.32 2.00
CA GLU A 108 5.34 0.36 1.93
C GLU A 108 4.15 -0.58 2.15
N SER A 109 3.14 -0.07 2.85
CA SER A 109 1.76 -0.54 2.75
C SER A 109 1.01 0.14 1.60
N TYR A 110 -0.27 -0.21 1.41
CA TYR A 110 -1.11 0.46 0.41
C TYR A 110 -1.28 1.95 0.72
N GLU A 111 -1.54 2.27 1.99
CA GLU A 111 -1.71 3.63 2.49
C GLU A 111 -0.45 4.48 2.29
N ASP A 112 0.74 3.90 2.49
CA ASP A 112 2.02 4.56 2.20
C ASP A 112 2.12 4.96 0.73
N ARG A 113 1.83 4.01 -0.17
CA ARG A 113 1.83 4.26 -1.61
C ARG A 113 0.82 5.34 -1.98
N VAL A 114 -0.37 5.30 -1.41
CA VAL A 114 -1.39 6.33 -1.62
C VAL A 114 -0.90 7.70 -1.16
N ALA A 115 -0.29 7.79 0.02
CA ALA A 115 0.19 9.06 0.58
C ALA A 115 1.29 9.66 -0.30
N ILE A 116 2.32 8.91 -0.66
CA ILE A 116 3.44 9.42 -1.46
C ILE A 116 3.00 9.82 -2.88
N VAL A 117 2.14 9.03 -3.52
CA VAL A 117 1.57 9.39 -4.84
C VAL A 117 0.73 10.66 -4.74
N SER A 118 -0.02 10.82 -3.66
CA SER A 118 -0.87 12.01 -3.46
C SER A 118 -0.05 13.27 -3.24
N LEU A 119 1.05 13.17 -2.49
CA LEU A 119 2.01 14.25 -2.30
C LEU A 119 2.65 14.65 -3.64
N TYR A 120 3.07 13.68 -4.45
CA TYR A 120 3.62 13.91 -5.77
C TYR A 120 2.63 14.61 -6.73
N LEU A 121 1.37 14.16 -6.74
CA LEU A 121 0.30 14.76 -7.56
C LEU A 121 -0.14 16.15 -7.05
N GLY A 122 0.04 16.39 -5.75
CA GLY A 122 -0.22 17.67 -5.09
C GLY A 122 0.77 18.77 -5.51
N ARG A 123 2.04 18.43 -5.77
CA ARG A 123 3.11 19.37 -6.20
C ARG A 123 3.23 20.60 -5.28
N GLY A 124 3.37 20.36 -3.98
CA GLY A 124 3.39 21.39 -2.93
C GLY A 124 2.02 21.94 -2.50
N ASP A 125 0.92 21.59 -3.17
CA ASP A 125 -0.44 21.96 -2.73
C ASP A 125 -0.99 20.89 -1.77
N VAL A 126 -0.91 21.15 -0.46
CA VAL A 126 -1.35 20.22 0.58
C VAL A 126 -2.85 19.93 0.52
N ALA A 127 -3.69 20.91 0.14
CA ALA A 127 -5.13 20.71 0.06
C ALA A 127 -5.45 19.71 -1.07
N LYS A 128 -4.75 19.86 -2.20
CA LYS A 128 -4.84 18.94 -3.34
C LYS A 128 -4.30 17.55 -3.00
N ALA A 129 -3.16 17.47 -2.31
CA ALA A 129 -2.58 16.19 -1.86
C ALA A 129 -3.54 15.43 -0.94
N LYS A 130 -4.12 16.11 0.06
CA LYS A 130 -5.13 15.54 0.97
C LYS A 130 -6.37 15.06 0.22
N HIS A 131 -6.84 15.82 -0.78
CA HIS A 131 -7.96 15.43 -1.61
C HIS A 131 -7.66 14.15 -2.40
N PHE A 132 -6.49 14.06 -3.04
CA PHE A 132 -6.09 12.85 -3.75
C PHE A 132 -5.97 11.65 -2.82
N ALA A 133 -5.34 11.80 -1.65
CA ALA A 133 -5.20 10.70 -0.70
C ALA A 133 -6.56 10.12 -0.32
N SER A 134 -7.53 10.98 0.01
CA SER A 134 -8.89 10.53 0.34
C SER A 134 -9.59 9.85 -0.85
N MET A 135 -9.43 10.37 -2.06
CA MET A 135 -10.06 9.79 -3.26
C MET A 135 -9.46 8.44 -3.65
N ILE A 136 -8.14 8.29 -3.53
CA ILE A 136 -7.43 7.08 -3.92
C ILE A 136 -7.64 5.97 -2.89
N VAL A 137 -7.50 6.26 -1.59
CA VAL A 137 -7.67 5.23 -0.54
C VAL A 137 -9.09 4.68 -0.48
N LYS A 138 -10.10 5.53 -0.77
CA LYS A 138 -11.52 5.12 -0.91
C LYS A 138 -11.80 4.36 -2.21
N GLN A 139 -10.80 4.24 -3.08
CA GLN A 139 -10.92 3.66 -4.41
C GLN A 139 -11.95 4.38 -5.30
N ASN A 140 -12.24 5.66 -5.01
CA ASN A 140 -13.08 6.51 -5.85
C ASN A 140 -12.32 7.02 -7.09
N TYR A 141 -10.99 6.98 -7.04
CA TYR A 141 -10.10 7.33 -8.14
C TYR A 141 -8.89 6.40 -8.14
N GLN A 142 -8.58 5.81 -9.30
CA GLN A 142 -7.38 4.99 -9.47
C GLN A 142 -6.48 5.66 -10.51
N PRO A 143 -5.31 6.20 -10.12
CA PRO A 143 -4.33 6.68 -11.08
C PRO A 143 -3.87 5.55 -12.00
N ALA A 144 -3.46 5.90 -13.22
CA ALA A 144 -2.88 4.94 -14.15
C ALA A 144 -1.65 4.27 -13.54
N THR A 145 -1.38 3.00 -13.89
CA THR A 145 -0.24 2.24 -13.36
C THR A 145 1.10 3.00 -13.41
N PRO A 146 1.48 3.69 -14.51
CA PRO A 146 2.74 4.45 -14.53
C PRO A 146 2.78 5.61 -13.52
N THR A 147 1.63 6.16 -13.11
CA THR A 147 1.54 7.22 -12.10
C THR A 147 1.49 6.65 -10.69
N PHE A 148 0.92 5.45 -10.52
CA PHE A 148 0.81 4.82 -9.21
C PHE A 148 2.03 3.99 -8.83
N LEU A 149 2.90 3.65 -9.79
CA LEU A 149 4.08 2.82 -9.58
C LEU A 149 5.38 3.62 -9.38
N ASN A 150 5.50 4.75 -10.07
CA ASN A 150 6.71 5.59 -10.08
C ASN A 150 6.54 6.78 -9.14
#